data_AF-A0A232LLV5-F1
#
_entry.id   AF-A0A232LLV5-F1
#
_cell.length_a   1.000
_cell.length_b   1.000
_cell.length_c   1.000
_cell.angle_alpha   90.00
_cell.angle_beta   90.00
_cell.angle_gamma   90.00
#
_symmetry.space_group_name_H-M   'P 1'
#
loop_
_entity.id
_entity.type
_entity.pdbx_description
1 polymer ?
#
loop_
_entity_poly.entity_id
_entity_poly.type
_entity_poly.pdbx_seq_one_letter_code
_entity_poly.pdbx_strand_id
1 'polypeptide(L)'
;MSFIEFRLDPNVPPDLSKAERIGLAFQAWKDANGQLSMRRAARIFDVSWTTPQGRIKGACPKAQASQAMQRLSVAEEDTIRDWLLELSNWGN
;
A
#
# COMPACT_ATOMS: atom_id res chain seq x y z
N MET A 1 23.94 19.26 -18.69
CA MET A 1 22.66 18.85 -18.07
C MET A 1 22.98 17.81 -17.01
N SER A 2 23.03 18.20 -15.73
CA SER A 2 23.35 17.26 -14.65
C SER A 2 22.13 16.40 -14.33
N PHE A 3 22.24 15.11 -14.58
CA PHE A 3 21.39 14.10 -13.97
C PHE A 3 21.59 14.20 -12.45
N ILE A 4 20.56 14.66 -11.74
CA ILE A 4 20.55 14.66 -10.29
C ILE A 4 20.50 13.20 -9.86
N GLU A 5 21.60 12.70 -9.31
CA GLU A 5 21.66 11.41 -8.63
C GLU A 5 20.52 11.35 -7.61
N PHE A 6 19.60 10.42 -7.87
CA PHE A 6 18.43 10.14 -7.05
C PHE A 6 18.91 9.48 -5.76
N ARG A 7 19.34 10.29 -4.79
CA ARG A 7 19.83 9.82 -3.50
C ARG A 7 18.65 9.27 -2.71
N LEU A 8 18.39 7.98 -2.91
CA LEU A 8 17.60 7.15 -2.01
C LEU A 8 18.18 7.32 -0.60
N ASP A 9 17.35 7.65 0.38
CA ASP A 9 17.76 7.47 1.77
C ASP A 9 18.09 5.98 1.94
N PRO A 10 19.29 5.62 2.41
CA PRO A 10 19.77 4.23 2.45
C PRO A 10 19.01 3.32 3.43
N ASN A 11 17.95 3.84 4.07
CA ASN A 11 17.18 3.19 5.11
C ASN A 11 15.77 2.79 4.69
N VAL A 12 15.40 2.91 3.40
CA VAL A 12 14.18 2.27 2.89
C VAL A 12 14.55 0.85 2.46
N PRO A 13 14.04 -0.20 3.14
CA PRO A 13 14.27 -1.57 2.71
C PRO A 13 13.86 -1.74 1.24
N PRO A 14 14.73 -2.27 0.37
CA PRO A 14 14.47 -2.34 -1.07
C PRO A 14 13.28 -3.22 -1.45
N ASP A 15 12.82 -4.08 -0.54
CA ASP A 15 11.73 -5.05 -0.76
C ASP A 15 10.33 -4.57 -0.38
N LEU A 16 10.17 -3.32 0.08
CA LEU A 16 8.84 -2.84 0.46
C LEU A 16 7.97 -2.52 -0.76
N SER A 17 6.78 -3.13 -0.76
CA SER A 17 5.74 -2.82 -1.73
C SER A 17 5.40 -1.32 -1.68
N LYS A 18 4.90 -0.81 -2.81
CA LYS A 18 4.45 0.59 -2.89
C LYS A 18 3.37 0.91 -1.85
N ALA A 19 2.50 -0.05 -1.53
CA ALA A 19 1.42 0.13 -0.56
C ALA A 19 1.97 0.34 0.86
N GLU A 20 2.98 -0.44 1.25
CA GLU A 20 3.67 -0.34 2.53
C GLU A 20 4.42 0.98 2.66
N ARG A 21 5.15 1.40 1.61
CA ARG A 21 5.85 2.70 1.59
C ARG A 21 4.90 3.88 1.79
N ILE A 22 3.70 3.85 1.20
CA ILE A 22 2.68 4.90 1.44
C ILE A 22 2.18 4.84 2.90
N GLY A 23 2.04 3.64 3.46
CA GLY A 23 1.68 3.44 4.88
C GLY A 23 2.72 4.03 5.83
N LEU A 24 4.00 3.72 5.59
CA LEU A 24 5.13 4.24 6.37
C LEU A 24 5.26 5.76 6.27
N ALA A 25 5.06 6.34 5.07
CA ALA A 25 5.05 7.80 4.90
C ALA A 25 3.94 8.47 5.71
N PHE A 26 2.74 7.88 5.70
CA PHE A 26 1.62 8.38 6.49
C PHE A 26 1.88 8.26 7.99
N GLN A 27 2.42 7.11 8.44
CA GLN A 27 2.72 6.86 9.84
C GLN A 27 3.82 7.79 10.36
N ALA A 28 4.91 7.97 9.61
CA ALA A 28 6.00 8.88 10.00
C ALA A 28 5.54 10.34 10.08
N TRP A 29 4.64 10.78 9.18
CA TRP A 29 4.01 12.10 9.28
C TRP A 29 3.16 12.24 10.55
N LYS A 30 2.37 11.21 10.88
CA LYS A 30 1.51 11.18 12.06
C LYS A 30 2.34 11.19 13.36
N ASP A 31 3.39 10.38 13.42
CA ASP A 31 4.26 10.24 14.59
C ASP A 31 5.09 11.51 14.84
N ALA A 32 5.45 12.23 13.77
CA ALA A 32 6.17 13.50 13.89
C ALA A 32 5.32 14.67 14.42
N ASN A 33 4.01 14.50 14.58
CA ASN A 33 3.09 15.45 15.21
C ASN A 33 3.28 16.92 14.77
N GLY A 34 3.38 17.14 13.46
CA GLY A 34 3.54 18.48 12.87
C GLY A 34 4.99 18.94 12.65
N GLN A 35 6.00 18.22 13.16
CA GLN A 35 7.42 18.51 12.91
C GLN A 35 7.87 18.07 11.50
N LEU A 36 7.19 17.08 10.91
CA LEU A 36 7.46 16.58 9.57
C LEU A 36 6.32 16.97 8.63
N SER A 37 6.64 17.61 7.51
CA SER A 37 5.65 17.85 6.46
C SER A 37 5.36 16.58 5.68
N MET A 38 4.12 16.40 5.22
CA MET A 38 3.74 15.23 4.42
C MET A 38 4.58 15.10 3.13
N ARG A 39 4.97 16.22 2.52
CA ARG A 39 5.84 16.22 1.34
C ARG A 39 7.23 15.67 1.66
N ARG A 40 7.77 15.98 2.86
CA ARG A 40 9.05 15.44 3.30
C ARG A 40 8.94 13.97 3.66
N ALA A 41 7.88 13.56 4.36
CA ALA A 41 7.60 12.15 4.64
C ALA A 41 7.48 11.33 3.35
N ALA A 42 6.71 11.80 2.37
CA ALA A 42 6.55 11.14 1.09
C ALA A 42 7.86 11.01 0.30
N ARG A 43 8.75 12.01 0.41
CA ARG A 43 10.09 11.95 -0.20
C ARG A 43 11.00 10.91 0.47
N ILE A 44 10.96 10.80 1.80
CA ILE A 44 11.76 9.81 2.56
C ILE A 44 11.43 8.39 2.10
N PHE A 45 10.15 8.09 1.85
CA PHE A 45 9.69 6.76 1.43
C PHE A 45 9.48 6.58 -0.07
N ASP A 46 9.94 7.53 -0.90
CA ASP A 46 9.83 7.50 -2.36
C ASP A 46 8.40 7.24 -2.87
N VAL A 47 7.44 8.04 -2.40
CA VAL A 47 6.04 7.98 -2.82
C VAL A 47 5.52 9.35 -3.23
N SER A 48 4.51 9.39 -4.11
CA SER A 48 3.82 10.64 -4.43
C SER A 48 3.11 11.16 -3.18
N TRP A 49 3.36 12.43 -2.83
CA TRP A 49 2.77 13.09 -1.65
C TRP A 49 1.24 13.20 -1.71
N THR A 50 0.64 13.20 -2.90
CA THR A 50 -0.81 13.28 -3.07
C THR A 50 -1.53 12.04 -2.54
N THR A 51 -0.88 10.88 -2.58
CA THR A 51 -1.47 9.61 -2.15
C THR A 51 -1.65 9.52 -0.63
N PRO A 52 -0.63 9.72 0.22
CA PRO A 52 -0.81 9.76 1.67
C PRO A 52 -1.61 10.99 2.12
N GLN A 53 -1.56 12.12 1.39
CA GLN A 53 -2.48 13.24 1.66
C GLN A 53 -3.95 12.87 1.41
N GLY A 54 -4.24 12.11 0.36
CA GLY A 54 -5.57 11.54 0.14
C GLY A 54 -6.01 10.66 1.32
N ARG A 55 -5.10 9.84 1.86
CA ARG A 55 -5.37 9.01 3.05
C ARG A 55 -5.71 9.84 4.29
N ILE A 56 -5.05 10.99 4.51
CA ILE A 56 -5.43 11.93 5.58
C ILE A 56 -6.89 12.36 5.43
N LYS A 57 -7.36 12.58 4.20
CA LYS A 57 -8.72 13.02 3.89
C LYS A 57 -9.75 11.87 3.89
N GLY A 58 -9.36 10.67 4.32
CA GLY A 58 -10.25 9.50 4.36
C GLY A 58 -10.26 8.66 3.08
N ALA A 59 -9.34 8.89 2.14
CA ALA A 59 -9.24 8.03 0.96
C ALA A 59 -8.82 6.61 1.35
N CYS A 60 -9.55 5.62 0.83
CA CYS A 60 -9.33 4.21 1.05
C CYS A 60 -8.30 3.64 0.04
N PRO A 61 -7.46 2.66 0.41
CA PRO A 61 -6.61 1.95 -0.54
C PRO A 61 -7.43 1.31 -1.68
N LYS A 62 -6.89 1.34 -2.91
CA LYS A 62 -7.57 0.78 -4.09
C LYS A 62 -7.99 -0.68 -3.89
N ALA A 63 -7.14 -1.51 -3.27
CA ALA A 63 -7.45 -2.90 -3.00
C ALA A 63 -8.70 -3.05 -2.11
N GLN A 64 -8.78 -2.27 -1.03
CA GLN A 64 -9.92 -2.27 -0.13
C GLN A 64 -11.18 -1.69 -0.80
N ALA A 65 -11.04 -0.62 -1.59
CA ALA A 65 -12.16 -0.07 -2.36
C ALA A 65 -12.68 -1.09 -3.40
N SER A 66 -11.78 -1.80 -4.08
CA SER A 66 -12.12 -2.87 -5.02
C SER A 66 -12.84 -4.02 -4.32
N GLN A 67 -12.36 -4.46 -3.15
CA GLN A 67 -13.02 -5.50 -2.36
C GLN A 67 -14.42 -5.07 -1.92
N ALA A 68 -14.58 -3.82 -1.49
CA ALA A 68 -15.88 -3.29 -1.07
C ALA A 68 -16.91 -3.24 -2.22
N MET A 69 -16.47 -3.27 -3.47
CA MET A 69 -17.34 -3.34 -4.65
C MET A 69 -17.68 -4.77 -5.06
N GLN A 70 -16.98 -5.78 -4.53
CA GLN A 70 -17.28 -7.17 -4.82
C GLN A 70 -18.50 -7.64 -4.02
N ARG A 71 -19.20 -8.63 -4.57
CA ARG A 71 -20.36 -9.27 -3.91
C ARG A 71 -19.97 -10.23 -2.81
N LEU A 72 -18.77 -10.80 -2.92
CA LEU A 72 -18.23 -11.77 -1.99
C LEU A 72 -17.13 -11.11 -1.17
N SER A 73 -17.06 -11.51 0.09
CA SER A 73 -15.91 -11.27 0.95
C SER A 73 -14.73 -12.14 0.53
N VAL A 74 -13.52 -11.73 0.91
CA VAL A 74 -12.29 -12.51 0.69
C VAL A 74 -12.44 -13.94 1.22
N ALA A 75 -13.06 -14.10 2.40
CA ALA A 75 -13.26 -15.41 3.01
C ALA A 75 -14.22 -16.31 2.19
N GLU A 76 -15.26 -15.73 1.61
CA GLU A 76 -16.18 -16.48 0.72
C GLU A 76 -15.49 -16.86 -0.59
N GLU A 77 -14.70 -15.96 -1.18
CA GLU A 77 -13.90 -16.27 -2.38
C GLU A 77 -12.86 -17.37 -2.11
N ASP A 78 -12.20 -17.33 -0.95
CA ASP A 78 -11.25 -18.37 -0.54
C ASP A 78 -11.96 -19.71 -0.29
N THR A 79 -13.14 -19.71 0.35
CA THR A 79 -13.93 -20.94 0.55
C THR A 79 -14.32 -21.59 -0.78
N ILE A 80 -14.76 -20.78 -1.75
CA ILE A 80 -15.11 -21.28 -3.10
C ILE A 80 -13.86 -21.81 -3.81
N ARG A 81 -12.72 -21.12 -3.69
CA ARG A 81 -11.45 -21.57 -4.27
C ARG A 81 -11.04 -22.93 -3.71
N ASP A 82 -11.05 -23.09 -2.39
CA ASP A 82 -10.64 -24.34 -1.73
C ASP A 82 -11.54 -25.50 -2.14
N TRP A 83 -12.85 -25.27 -2.21
CA TRP A 83 -13.81 -26.27 -2.70
C TRP A 83 -13.53 -26.68 -4.17
N LEU A 84 -13.22 -25.71 -5.05
CA LEU A 84 -12.87 -26.00 -6.44
C LEU A 84 -11.55 -26.80 -6.56
N LEU A 85 -10.57 -26.51 -5.70
CA LEU A 85 -9.31 -27.27 -5.65
C LEU A 85 -9.53 -28.69 -5.12
N GLU A 86 -10.41 -28.88 -4.15
CA GLU A 86 -10.78 -30.21 -3.65
C GLU A 86 -11.49 -31.03 -4.73
N LEU A 87 -12.47 -30.43 -5.42
CA LEU A 87 -13.17 -31.05 -6.54
C LEU A 87 -12.23 -31.44 -7.68
N SER A 88 -11.26 -30.60 -8.02
CA SER A 88 -10.30 -30.91 -9.08
C SER A 88 -9.37 -32.07 -8.70
N ASN A 89 -9.04 -32.20 -7.41
CA ASN A 89 -8.23 -33.31 -6.90
C ASN A 89 -8.98 -34.66 -6.93
N TRP A 90 -10.31 -34.67 -6.80
CA TRP A 90 -11.11 -35.90 -6.89
C TRP A 90 -11.28 -36.42 -8.32
N GLY A 91 -11.03 -35.57 -9.33
CA GLY A 91 -11.13 -35.95 -10.74
C GLY A 91 -9.87 -36.58 -11.34
N ASN A 92 -8.79 -36.68 -10.56
CA ASN A 92 -7.54 -37.38 -10.91
C ASN A 92 -7.46 -38.75 -10.23
#